data_AF-A0A382FWB8-F1
#
_entry.id   AF-A0A382FWB8-F1
#
_cell.length_a   1.000
_cell.length_b   1.000
_cell.length_c   1.000
_cell.angle_alpha   90.00
_cell.angle_beta   90.00
_cell.angle_gamma   90.00
#
_symmetry.space_group_name_H-M   'P 1'
#
loop_
_entity.id
_entity.type
_entity.pdbx_description
1 polymer ?
#
loop_
_entity_poly.entity_id
_entity_poly.type
_entity_poly.pdbx_seq_one_letter_code
_entity_poly.pdbx_strand_id
1 'polypeptide(L)'
;VSLDVQVRDVLRIGVYEILYMDGVPEYAVVSQAVELARSLAGPGVGGLVNAVLRAIAKEGGGEGYFPDPTADPAGYLSTWGSHPRWLVERWLARWPFVDVRNLIEGNNRIPPIHLRCLWDTPEHARDALATRGIEAKIVGFGTGCV
;
A
#
# COMPACT_ATOMS: atom_id res chain seq x y z
N VAL A 1 3.63 -13.32 24.11
CA VAL A 1 4.85 -12.47 24.11
C VAL A 1 4.70 -11.49 22.98
N SER A 2 4.63 -10.18 23.26
CA SER A 2 4.57 -9.18 22.20
C SER A 2 5.97 -9.01 21.61
N LEU A 3 6.05 -8.96 20.27
CA LEU A 3 7.28 -8.55 19.60
C LEU A 3 7.59 -7.09 19.95
N ASP A 4 8.88 -6.74 20.02
CA ASP A 4 9.32 -5.36 20.13
C ASP A 4 8.79 -4.51 18.97
N VAL A 5 8.40 -3.27 19.25
CA VAL A 5 7.74 -2.38 18.28
C VAL A 5 8.67 -2.08 17.10
N GLN A 6 9.95 -1.81 17.36
CA GLN A 6 10.92 -1.49 16.32
C GLN A 6 11.19 -2.70 15.44
N VAL A 7 11.34 -3.89 16.04
CA VAL A 7 11.52 -5.13 15.28
C VAL A 7 10.31 -5.41 14.38
N ARG A 8 9.10 -5.18 14.89
CA ARG A 8 7.87 -5.33 14.09
C ARG A 8 7.83 -4.38 12.90
N ASP A 9 8.26 -3.14 13.08
CA ASP A 9 8.25 -2.15 12.01
C ASP A 9 9.32 -2.44 10.95
N VAL A 10 10.51 -2.91 11.36
CA VAL A 10 11.53 -3.41 10.44
C VAL A 10 11.01 -4.58 9.60
N LEU A 11 10.31 -5.53 10.22
CA LEU A 11 9.70 -6.64 9.50
C LEU A 11 8.66 -6.15 8.48
N ARG A 12 7.81 -5.18 8.86
CA ARG A 12 6.81 -4.62 7.93
C ARG A 12 7.45 -3.95 6.72
N ILE A 13 8.52 -3.19 6.93
CA ILE A 13 9.27 -2.56 5.84
C ILE A 13 9.85 -3.64 4.92
N GLY A 14 10.58 -4.62 5.47
CA GLY A 14 11.20 -5.66 4.66
C GLY A 14 10.19 -6.54 3.92
N VAL A 15 9.05 -6.84 4.53
CA VAL A 15 7.94 -7.54 3.85
C VAL A 15 7.39 -6.71 2.70
N TYR A 16 7.23 -5.40 2.90
CA TYR A 16 6.75 -4.52 1.85
C TYR A 16 7.72 -4.47 0.66
N GLU A 17 9.02 -4.35 0.94
CA GLU A 17 10.06 -4.36 -0.10
C GLU A 17 10.09 -5.67 -0.88
N ILE A 18 10.00 -6.82 -0.20
CA ILE A 18 10.00 -8.15 -0.84
C ILE A 18 8.76 -8.36 -1.72
N LEU A 19 7.58 -7.97 -1.25
CA LEU A 19 6.31 -8.33 -1.90
C LEU A 19 5.79 -7.28 -2.89
N TYR A 20 6.18 -6.02 -2.75
CA TYR A 20 5.55 -4.91 -3.48
C TYR A 20 6.53 -3.93 -4.14
N MET A 21 7.85 -4.05 -3.92
CA MET A 21 8.83 -3.17 -4.58
C MET A 21 9.60 -3.90 -5.67
N ASP A 22 9.25 -3.59 -6.92
CA ASP A 22 9.98 -4.05 -8.08
C ASP A 22 11.40 -3.44 -8.10
N GLY A 23 12.42 -4.30 -8.17
CA GLY A 23 13.81 -3.89 -8.40
C GLY A 23 14.74 -3.91 -7.18
N VAL A 24 14.26 -4.29 -5.99
CA VAL A 24 15.14 -4.51 -4.82
C VAL A 24 15.43 -6.01 -4.68
N PRO A 25 16.69 -6.47 -4.79
CA PRO A 25 17.02 -7.88 -4.60
C PRO A 25 16.70 -8.37 -3.18
N GLU A 26 16.10 -9.55 -3.05
CA GLU A 26 15.69 -10.13 -1.75
C GLU A 26 16.83 -10.15 -0.73
N TYR A 27 18.05 -10.51 -1.16
CA TYR A 27 19.19 -10.58 -0.25
C TYR A 27 19.56 -9.20 0.34
N ALA A 28 19.34 -8.12 -0.42
CA ALA A 28 19.64 -6.75 0.00
C ALA A 28 18.60 -6.27 1.02
N VAL A 29 17.31 -6.55 0.77
CA VAL A 29 16.24 -6.30 1.74
C VAL A 29 16.54 -6.99 3.07
N VAL A 30 16.85 -8.29 3.02
CA VAL A 30 17.14 -9.09 4.22
C VAL A 30 18.37 -8.54 4.96
N SER A 31 19.47 -8.20 4.26
CA SER A 31 20.67 -7.70 4.93
C SER A 31 20.42 -6.34 5.60
N GLN A 32 19.77 -5.40 4.90
CA GLN A 32 19.47 -4.07 5.43
C GLN A 32 18.51 -4.13 6.61
N ALA A 33 17.46 -4.97 6.53
CA ALA A 33 16.54 -5.16 7.63
C ALA A 33 17.23 -5.74 8.88
N VAL A 34 18.15 -6.71 8.70
CA VAL A 34 18.93 -7.27 9.81
C VAL A 34 19.81 -6.22 10.47
N GLU A 35 20.51 -5.41 9.67
CA GLU A 35 21.35 -4.31 10.19
C GLU A 35 20.53 -3.26 10.93
N LEU A 36 19.39 -2.85 10.37
CA LEU A 36 18.47 -1.90 11.00
C LEU A 36 17.87 -2.45 12.30
N ALA A 37 17.48 -3.72 12.33
CA ALA A 37 16.97 -4.34 13.55
C ALA A 37 18.04 -4.40 14.64
N ARG A 38 19.28 -4.71 14.28
CA ARG A 38 20.41 -4.75 15.22
C ARG A 38 20.73 -3.38 15.81
N SER A 39 20.62 -2.31 15.02
CA SER A 39 20.90 -0.95 15.48
C SER A 39 19.80 -0.41 16.39
N LEU A 40 18.54 -0.82 16.19
CA LEU A 40 17.39 -0.37 16.98
C LEU A 40 17.16 -1.20 18.25
N ALA A 41 17.17 -2.53 18.14
CA ALA A 41 16.76 -3.46 19.21
C ALA A 41 17.87 -4.42 19.67
N GLY A 42 19.11 -4.17 19.23
CA GLY A 42 20.31 -4.89 19.67
C GLY A 42 20.65 -6.14 18.85
N PRO A 43 21.85 -6.72 19.03
CA PRO A 43 22.38 -7.77 18.16
C PRO A 43 21.54 -9.05 18.13
N GLY A 44 20.81 -9.35 19.21
CA GLY A 44 20.04 -10.59 19.38
C GLY A 44 18.83 -10.75 18.43
N VAL A 45 18.30 -9.64 17.88
CA VAL A 45 17.10 -9.71 17.03
C VAL A 45 17.40 -10.01 15.56
N GLY A 46 18.66 -9.86 15.13
CA GLY A 46 19.03 -10.02 13.72
C GLY A 46 18.75 -11.42 13.17
N GLY A 47 18.90 -12.47 13.99
CA GLY A 47 18.60 -13.84 13.58
C GLY A 47 17.12 -14.05 13.29
N LEU A 48 16.24 -13.47 14.13
CA LEU A 48 14.79 -13.53 13.96
C LEU A 48 14.36 -12.83 12.66
N VAL A 49 14.84 -11.59 12.45
CA VAL A 49 14.49 -10.81 11.25
C VAL A 49 14.94 -11.51 9.98
N ASN A 50 16.17 -12.03 9.94
CA ASN A 50 16.67 -12.81 8.81
C ASN A 50 15.79 -14.04 8.52
N ALA A 51 15.44 -14.81 9.57
CA ALA A 51 14.66 -16.03 9.40
C ALA A 51 13.26 -15.74 8.86
N VAL A 52 12.57 -14.74 9.42
CA VAL A 52 11.21 -14.35 9.00
C VAL A 52 11.19 -13.83 7.57
N LEU A 53 12.07 -12.88 7.22
CA LEU A 53 12.07 -12.30 5.87
C LEU A 53 12.48 -13.31 4.80
N ARG A 54 13.39 -14.25 5.10
CA ARG A 54 13.73 -15.34 4.17
C ARG A 54 12.58 -16.33 3.98
N ALA A 55 11.81 -16.62 5.04
CA ALA A 55 10.62 -17.44 4.91
C ALA A 55 9.61 -16.76 3.99
N ILE A 56 9.37 -15.46 4.19
CA ILE A 56 8.43 -14.67 3.38
C ILE A 56 8.90 -14.55 1.93
N ALA A 57 10.20 -14.31 1.68
CA ALA A 57 10.74 -14.30 0.32
C ALA A 57 10.54 -15.63 -0.41
N LYS A 58 10.65 -16.75 0.31
CA LYS A 58 10.43 -18.09 -0.25
C LYS A 58 8.96 -18.42 -0.47
N GLU A 59 8.10 -18.10 0.50
CA GLU A 59 6.68 -18.44 0.50
C GLU A 59 5.85 -17.48 -0.35
N GLY A 60 6.33 -16.25 -0.55
CA GLY A 60 5.63 -15.18 -1.24
C GLY A 60 4.43 -14.64 -0.47
N GLY A 61 3.70 -13.73 -1.11
CA GLY A 61 2.39 -13.25 -0.67
C GLY A 61 1.27 -13.85 -1.52
N GLY A 62 0.02 -13.57 -1.15
CA GLY A 62 -1.12 -13.94 -1.99
C GLY A 62 -2.42 -14.14 -1.23
N GLU A 63 -3.47 -14.43 -1.99
CA GLU A 63 -4.84 -14.56 -1.46
C GLU A 63 -5.01 -15.71 -0.47
N GLY A 64 -4.13 -16.72 -0.51
CA GLY A 64 -4.14 -17.84 0.44
C GLY A 64 -3.89 -17.45 1.90
N TYR A 65 -3.40 -16.23 2.15
CA TYR A 65 -3.20 -15.68 3.51
C TYR A 65 -4.37 -14.83 3.99
N PHE A 66 -5.41 -14.63 3.16
CA PHE A 66 -6.57 -13.81 3.51
C PHE A 66 -7.77 -14.66 3.91
N PRO A 67 -8.71 -14.12 4.71
CA PRO A 67 -9.96 -14.80 5.01
C PRO A 67 -10.74 -15.19 3.75
N ASP A 68 -11.50 -16.28 3.81
CA ASP A 68 -12.34 -16.69 2.69
C ASP A 68 -13.40 -15.60 2.41
N PRO A 69 -13.50 -15.10 1.16
CA PRO A 69 -14.40 -13.98 0.83
C PRO A 69 -15.88 -14.35 0.89
N THR A 70 -16.23 -15.63 0.88
CA THR A 70 -17.63 -16.10 1.02
C THR A 70 -18.01 -16.27 2.49
N ALA A 71 -17.08 -16.73 3.33
CA ALA A 71 -17.30 -16.94 4.75
C ALA A 71 -17.16 -15.64 5.58
N ASP A 72 -16.16 -14.81 5.26
CA ASP A 72 -15.94 -13.51 5.90
C ASP A 72 -15.57 -12.42 4.88
N PRO A 73 -16.57 -11.90 4.13
CA PRO A 73 -16.34 -10.88 3.10
C PRO A 73 -15.67 -9.62 3.67
N ALA A 74 -16.05 -9.20 4.88
CA ALA A 74 -15.48 -8.03 5.52
C ALA A 74 -14.03 -8.27 5.96
N GLY A 75 -13.70 -9.47 6.46
CA GLY A 75 -12.34 -9.84 6.82
C GLY A 75 -11.41 -9.94 5.60
N TYR A 76 -11.91 -10.51 4.50
CA TYR A 76 -11.19 -10.55 3.23
C TYR A 76 -10.87 -9.12 2.76
N LEU A 77 -11.89 -8.28 2.57
CA LEU A 77 -11.70 -6.90 2.08
C LEU A 77 -10.89 -6.02 3.05
N SER A 78 -10.98 -6.27 4.36
CA SER A 78 -10.17 -5.55 5.35
C SER A 78 -8.69 -5.89 5.24
N THR A 79 -8.37 -7.19 5.14
CA THR A 79 -6.98 -7.67 5.09
C THR A 79 -6.35 -7.41 3.73
N TRP A 80 -7.01 -7.84 2.65
CA TRP A 80 -6.55 -7.65 1.28
C TRP A 80 -6.51 -6.16 0.90
N GLY A 81 -7.55 -5.43 1.29
CA GLY A 81 -7.73 -4.03 0.91
C GLY A 81 -7.04 -3.03 1.81
N SER A 82 -6.40 -3.43 2.91
CA SER A 82 -5.78 -2.51 3.89
C SER A 82 -6.74 -1.44 4.45
N HIS A 83 -8.02 -1.77 4.61
CA HIS A 83 -9.02 -0.90 5.22
C HIS A 83 -9.47 -1.49 6.57
N PRO A 84 -9.72 -0.67 7.61
CA PRO A 84 -10.16 -1.20 8.89
C PRO A 84 -11.53 -1.86 8.76
N ARG A 85 -11.70 -3.02 9.41
CA ARG A 85 -12.91 -3.85 9.31
C ARG A 85 -14.21 -3.06 9.48
N TRP A 86 -14.29 -2.18 10.48
CA TRP A 86 -15.48 -1.38 10.76
C TRP A 86 -15.92 -0.51 9.56
N LEU A 87 -14.97 -0.03 8.76
CA LEU A 87 -15.24 0.80 7.59
C LEU A 87 -15.74 -0.05 6.43
N VAL A 88 -15.13 -1.21 6.23
CA VAL A 88 -15.57 -2.19 5.24
C VAL A 88 -16.99 -2.68 5.54
N GLU A 89 -17.28 -3.03 6.79
CA GLU A 89 -18.63 -3.42 7.23
C GLU A 89 -19.65 -2.30 6.97
N ARG A 90 -19.27 -1.05 7.25
CA ARG A 90 -20.12 0.12 6.98
C ARG A 90 -20.45 0.28 5.49
N TRP A 91 -19.51 -0.03 4.60
CA TRP A 91 -19.71 0.02 3.15
C TRP A 91 -20.53 -1.16 2.64
N LEU A 92 -20.24 -2.38 3.10
CA LEU A 92 -21.01 -3.59 2.73
C LEU A 92 -22.48 -3.53 3.19
N ALA A 93 -22.78 -2.76 4.25
CA ALA A 93 -24.14 -2.48 4.66
C ALA A 93 -24.92 -1.56 3.69
N ARG A 94 -24.24 -0.91 2.74
CA ARG A 94 -24.82 0.08 1.80
C ARG A 94 -24.70 -0.33 0.35
N TRP A 95 -23.62 -1.00 -0.01
CA TRP A 95 -23.27 -1.31 -1.38
C TRP A 95 -22.93 -2.79 -1.57
N PRO A 96 -23.20 -3.37 -2.75
CA PRO A 96 -22.76 -4.70 -3.12
C PRO A 96 -21.25 -4.91 -2.93
N PHE A 97 -20.85 -6.15 -2.65
CA PHE A 97 -19.44 -6.53 -2.48
C PHE A 97 -18.54 -6.03 -3.60
N VAL A 98 -18.98 -6.16 -4.85
CA VAL A 98 -18.20 -5.74 -6.03
C VAL A 98 -17.95 -4.23 -6.05
N ASP A 99 -18.92 -3.42 -5.62
CA ASP A 99 -18.79 -1.97 -5.58
C ASP A 99 -17.86 -1.54 -4.45
N VAL A 100 -17.96 -2.19 -3.28
CA VAL A 100 -17.02 -1.96 -2.17
C VAL A 100 -15.60 -2.37 -2.54
N ARG A 101 -15.44 -3.49 -3.25
CA ARG A 101 -14.15 -3.92 -3.79
C ARG A 101 -13.58 -2.86 -4.75
N ASN A 102 -14.38 -2.37 -5.70
CA ASN A 102 -13.97 -1.33 -6.64
C ASN A 102 -13.55 -0.03 -5.94
N LEU A 103 -14.29 0.36 -4.89
CA LEU A 103 -13.94 1.52 -4.06
C LEU A 103 -12.59 1.33 -3.36
N ILE A 104 -12.38 0.17 -2.74
CA ILE A 104 -11.13 -0.17 -2.05
C ILE A 104 -9.95 -0.19 -3.03
N GLU A 105 -10.12 -0.81 -4.21
CA GLU A 105 -9.13 -0.79 -5.28
C GLU A 105 -8.82 0.63 -5.74
N GLY A 106 -9.84 1.48 -5.87
CA GLY A 106 -9.68 2.89 -6.21
C GLY A 106 -8.84 3.64 -5.16
N ASN A 107 -9.12 3.44 -3.88
CA ASN A 107 -8.40 4.08 -2.77
C ASN A 107 -6.92 3.68 -2.71
N ASN A 108 -6.58 2.46 -3.13
CA ASN A 108 -5.23 1.92 -3.06
C ASN A 108 -4.39 2.21 -4.31
N ARG A 109 -4.92 2.95 -5.29
CA ARG A 109 -4.14 3.41 -6.46
C ARG A 109 -3.31 4.64 -6.09
N ILE A 110 -2.23 4.85 -6.85
CA ILE A 110 -1.46 6.09 -6.77
C ILE A 110 -2.39 7.25 -7.13
N PRO A 111 -2.59 8.23 -6.22
CA PRO A 111 -3.51 9.31 -6.48
C PRO A 111 -2.96 10.22 -7.58
N PRO A 112 -3.77 10.59 -8.60
CA PRO A 112 -3.36 11.59 -9.58
C PRO A 112 -3.15 12.95 -8.90
N ILE A 113 -2.15 13.69 -9.38
CA ILE A 113 -1.91 15.06 -8.92
C ILE A 113 -2.93 15.97 -9.61
N HIS A 114 -3.81 16.57 -8.82
CA HIS A 114 -4.76 17.57 -9.29
C HIS A 114 -4.30 18.97 -8.90
N LEU A 115 -4.33 19.89 -9.86
CA LEU A 115 -3.98 21.29 -9.68
C LEU A 115 -5.20 22.17 -9.97
N ARG A 116 -5.39 23.20 -9.15
CA ARG A 116 -6.41 24.23 -9.38
C ARG A 116 -5.74 25.51 -9.85
N CYS A 117 -6.12 25.99 -11.03
CA CYS A 117 -5.73 27.32 -11.50
C CYS A 117 -6.46 28.39 -10.68
N LEU A 118 -5.73 29.39 -10.15
CA LEU A 118 -6.28 30.45 -9.30
C LEU A 118 -6.46 31.79 -10.02
N TRP A 119 -5.54 32.13 -10.93
CA TRP A 119 -5.43 33.48 -11.49
C TRP A 119 -5.49 33.52 -13.02
N ASP A 120 -5.74 32.39 -13.67
CA ASP A 120 -5.76 32.22 -15.12
C ASP A 120 -6.71 31.09 -15.52
N THR A 121 -6.76 30.74 -16.81
CA THR A 121 -7.55 29.62 -17.33
C THR A 121 -6.81 28.27 -17.22
N PRO A 122 -7.54 27.14 -17.11
CA PRO A 122 -6.94 25.80 -17.17
C PRO A 122 -6.12 25.55 -18.46
N GLU A 123 -6.51 26.16 -19.58
CA GLU A 123 -5.81 26.06 -20.87
C GLU A 123 -4.43 26.70 -20.82
N HIS A 124 -4.35 27.95 -20.33
CA HIS A 124 -3.06 28.62 -20.18
C HIS A 124 -2.15 27.92 -19.17
N ALA A 125 -2.72 27.42 -18.06
CA ALA A 125 -1.95 26.65 -17.09
C ALA A 125 -1.39 25.35 -17.68
N ARG A 126 -2.18 24.61 -18.48
CA ARG A 126 -1.72 23.41 -19.19
C ARG A 126 -0.59 23.74 -20.15
N ASP A 127 -0.73 24.80 -20.93
CA ASP A 127 0.29 25.19 -21.93
C ASP A 127 1.58 25.64 -21.24
N ALA A 128 1.49 26.38 -20.13
CA ALA A 128 2.63 26.74 -19.30
C ALA A 128 3.36 25.51 -18.73
N LEU A 129 2.64 24.46 -18.31
CA LEU A 129 3.24 23.20 -17.89
C LEU A 129 3.92 22.47 -19.06
N ALA A 130 3.27 22.44 -20.23
CA ALA A 130 3.81 21.79 -21.43
C ALA A 130 5.13 22.43 -21.87
N THR A 131 5.27 23.76 -21.79
CA THR A 131 6.56 24.45 -22.08
C THR A 131 7.71 24.04 -21.15
N ARG A 132 7.39 23.45 -20.00
CA ARG A 132 8.36 22.90 -19.04
C ARG A 132 8.49 21.36 -19.11
N GLY A 133 7.88 20.74 -20.12
CA GLY A 133 7.91 19.29 -20.31
C GLY A 133 7.01 18.52 -19.34
N ILE A 134 6.04 19.18 -18.69
CA ILE A 134 5.09 18.54 -17.79
C ILE A 134 3.78 18.34 -18.55
N GLU A 135 3.41 17.07 -18.76
CA GLU A 135 2.14 16.71 -19.38
C GLU A 135 0.97 16.95 -18.40
N ALA A 136 -0.10 17.56 -18.88
CA ALA A 136 -1.29 17.82 -18.08
C ALA A 136 -2.56 17.74 -18.93
N LYS A 137 -3.66 17.32 -18.30
CA LYS A 137 -5.00 17.27 -18.91
C LYS A 137 -5.99 18.08 -18.09
N ILE A 138 -6.86 18.82 -18.77
CA ILE A 138 -7.97 19.54 -18.15
C ILE A 138 -9.09 18.54 -17.83
N VAL A 139 -9.56 18.52 -16.58
CA VAL A 139 -10.51 17.50 -16.07
C VAL A 139 -11.85 18.06 -15.59
N GLY A 140 -12.14 19.34 -15.83
CA GLY A 140 -13.42 19.98 -15.47
C GLY A 140 -13.66 20.14 -13.96
N PHE A 141 -14.87 20.56 -13.59
CA PHE A 141 -15.32 20.60 -12.19
C PHE A 141 -15.90 19.24 -11.81
N GLY A 142 -15.17 18.51 -10.97
CA GLY A 142 -15.53 17.16 -10.56
C GLY A 142 -14.99 16.12 -11.53
N THR A 143 -13.94 15.42 -11.10
CA THR A 143 -13.78 14.04 -11.55
C THR A 143 -15.06 13.32 -11.15
N GLY A 144 -15.64 12.50 -12.03
CA GLY A 144 -16.80 11.70 -11.68
C GLY A 144 -16.44 10.80 -10.50
N CYS A 145 -16.69 11.29 -9.29
CA CYS A 145 -16.72 10.48 -8.09
C CYS A 145 -17.87 9.51 -8.31
N VAL A 146 -17.52 8.29 -8.73
CA VAL A 146 -18.31 7.11 -8.37
C VAL A 146 -18.37 7.01 -6.86
#